data_AF-A0A920QJW3-F1
#
_entry.id   AF-A0A920QJW3-F1
#
_cell.length_a   1.000
_cell.length_b   1.000
_cell.length_c   1.000
_cell.angle_alpha   90.00
_cell.angle_beta   90.00
_cell.angle_gamma   90.00
#
_symmetry.space_group_name_H-M   'P 1'
#
loop_
_entity.id
_entity.type
_entity.pdbx_description
1 polymer ?
#
loop_
_entity_poly.entity_id
_entity_poly.type
_entity_poly.pdbx_seq_one_letter_code
_entity_poly.pdbx_strand_id
1 'polypeptide(L)'
;MLMQLFDALFAVLVGIGVCVLYYAGTNFLLNLIFSEKNKFLTGKDGWHNAIQPWIFLAPALFFLGVYLVYPVYETFKLSFFNFGGFEYVGFKNYFWAYENPEFQQAVLNNLLWLLFVPIMCVILGLITARLADNLRWGTIAKSLIFMPMAISFVGASVIWKFVYDYRGPESEQIGT
;
A
#
# COMPACT_ATOMS: atom_id res chain seq x y z
N MET A 1 29.51 3.54 -13.59
CA MET A 1 29.47 2.31 -12.77
C MET A 1 30.16 2.51 -11.41
N LEU A 2 31.45 2.88 -11.35
CA LEU A 2 32.16 3.04 -10.06
C LEU A 2 31.56 4.15 -9.16
N MET A 3 31.16 5.28 -9.76
CA MET A 3 30.48 6.38 -9.06
C MET A 3 29.14 5.95 -8.45
N GLN A 4 28.31 5.22 -9.21
CA GLN A 4 27.01 4.70 -8.74
C GLN A 4 27.17 3.71 -7.58
N LEU A 5 28.21 2.87 -7.62
CA LEU A 5 28.55 1.95 -6.52
C LEU A 5 28.96 2.72 -5.27
N PHE A 6 29.73 3.80 -5.42
CA PHE A 6 30.12 4.67 -4.30
C PHE A 6 28.90 5.39 -3.71
N ASP A 7 28.03 5.96 -4.55
CA ASP A 7 26.81 6.64 -4.12
C ASP A 7 25.86 5.68 -3.38
N ALA A 8 25.72 4.45 -3.89
CA ALA A 8 24.92 3.41 -3.24
C ALA A 8 25.51 3.01 -1.87
N LEU A 9 26.83 2.80 -1.79
CA LEU A 9 27.51 2.49 -0.53
C LEU A 9 27.39 3.63 0.47
N PHE A 10 27.58 4.87 0.02
CA PHE A 10 27.43 6.05 0.84
C PHE A 10 26.00 6.19 1.36
N ALA A 11 24.99 6.01 0.51
CA ALA A 11 23.59 6.04 0.91
C ALA A 11 23.26 4.96 1.95
N VAL A 12 23.79 3.74 1.81
CA VAL A 12 23.62 2.66 2.79
C VAL A 12 24.28 3.01 4.12
N LEU A 13 25.53 3.49 4.10
CA LEU A 13 26.25 3.88 5.32
C LEU A 13 25.56 5.04 6.04
N VAL A 14 25.09 6.05 5.31
CA VAL A 14 24.32 7.16 5.86
C VAL A 14 23.00 6.66 6.44
N GLY A 15 22.28 5.79 5.72
CA GLY A 15 21.02 5.22 6.20
C GLY A 15 21.19 4.46 7.51
N ILE A 16 22.17 3.56 7.58
CA ILE A 16 22.50 2.82 8.81
C ILE A 16 22.93 3.79 9.92
N GLY A 17 23.77 4.77 9.59
CA GLY A 17 24.24 5.78 10.54
C GLY A 17 23.10 6.58 11.15
N VAL A 18 22.14 7.02 10.33
CA VAL A 18 20.93 7.73 10.79
C VAL A 18 20.09 6.83 11.71
N CYS A 19 19.89 5.55 11.35
CA CYS A 19 19.17 4.61 12.20
C CYS A 19 19.85 4.39 13.56
N VAL A 20 21.18 4.22 13.57
CA VAL A 20 21.96 4.05 14.81
C VAL A 20 21.94 5.31 15.65
N LEU A 21 22.12 6.48 15.04
CA LEU A 21 22.03 7.77 15.72
C LEU A 21 20.63 8.01 16.29
N TYR A 22 19.58 7.66 15.55
CA TYR A 22 18.19 7.76 16.01
C TYR A 22 17.93 6.86 17.22
N TYR A 23 18.38 5.60 17.16
CA TYR A 23 18.26 4.65 18.26
C TYR A 23 19.05 5.10 19.50
N ALA A 24 20.33 5.41 19.33
CA ALA A 24 21.20 5.83 20.42
C ALA A 24 20.75 7.16 21.01
N GLY A 25 20.38 8.13 20.18
CA GLY A 25 19.88 9.44 20.58
C GLY A 25 18.57 9.35 21.34
N THR A 26 17.61 8.55 20.85
CA THR A 26 16.32 8.33 21.53
C THR A 26 16.52 7.65 22.88
N ASN A 27 17.33 6.60 22.95
CA ASN A 27 17.60 5.92 24.22
C ASN A 27 18.38 6.81 25.20
N PHE A 28 19.32 7.61 24.70
CA PHE A 28 20.04 8.59 25.52
C PHE A 28 19.09 9.66 26.08
N LEU A 29 18.17 10.18 25.26
CA LEU A 29 17.16 11.16 25.69
C LEU A 29 16.17 10.57 26.70
N LEU A 30 15.65 9.36 26.43
CA LEU A 30 14.77 8.67 27.37
C LEU A 30 15.47 8.41 28.70
N ASN A 31 16.74 8.04 28.67
CA ASN A 31 17.54 7.91 29.89
C ASN A 31 17.75 9.28 30.53
N LEU A 32 18.06 10.35 29.81
CA LEU A 32 18.23 11.68 30.42
C LEU A 32 16.96 12.18 31.12
N ILE A 33 15.79 11.93 30.52
CA ILE A 33 14.49 12.42 31.01
C ILE A 33 13.94 11.55 32.13
N PHE A 34 14.08 10.23 32.03
CA PHE A 34 13.50 9.26 32.98
C PHE A 34 14.55 8.59 33.89
N SER A 35 15.83 9.00 33.86
CA SER A 35 16.87 8.46 34.75
C SER A 35 16.62 8.88 36.18
N GLU A 36 16.07 7.95 36.95
CA GLU A 36 16.13 8.02 38.40
C GLU A 36 17.56 7.71 38.86
N LYS A 37 18.17 8.71 39.50
CA LYS A 37 19.44 8.63 40.24
C LYS A 37 19.46 7.59 41.38
N ASN A 38 18.37 6.87 41.67
CA ASN A 38 18.28 5.96 42.83
C ASN A 38 17.83 4.55 42.46
N LYS A 39 18.80 3.65 42.47
CA LYS A 39 18.78 2.23 42.09
C LYS A 39 18.00 1.28 43.02
N PHE A 40 17.01 1.78 43.79
CA PHE A 40 16.44 1.00 44.91
C PHE A 40 14.91 0.77 44.90
N LEU A 41 14.16 1.28 43.93
CA LEU A 41 12.70 1.07 43.87
C LEU A 41 12.23 0.65 42.47
N THR A 42 12.09 -0.66 42.28
CA THR A 42 11.63 -1.39 41.08
C THR A 42 10.16 -1.12 40.75
N GLY A 43 9.79 0.10 40.35
CA GLY A 43 8.40 0.44 40.03
C GLY A 43 8.15 1.48 38.93
N LYS A 44 9.19 2.17 38.44
CA LYS A 44 9.04 3.29 37.47
C LYS A 44 9.57 3.03 36.06
N ASP A 45 10.12 1.84 35.81
CA ASP A 45 10.62 1.40 34.49
C ASP A 45 9.50 1.23 33.44
N GLY A 46 8.23 1.30 33.86
CA GLY A 46 7.08 1.15 32.97
C GLY A 46 6.95 2.25 31.92
N TRP A 47 7.28 3.51 32.25
CA TRP A 47 7.13 4.64 31.31
C TRP A 47 8.18 4.62 30.20
N HIS A 48 9.42 4.22 30.50
CA HIS A 48 10.46 4.03 29.50
C HIS A 48 10.02 2.99 28.46
N ASN A 49 9.62 1.80 28.94
CA ASN A 49 9.18 0.70 28.09
C ASN A 49 7.88 1.00 27.34
N ALA A 50 7.01 1.86 27.89
CA ALA A 50 5.77 2.27 27.23
C ALA A 50 5.99 3.30 26.11
N ILE A 51 6.91 4.26 26.29
CA ILE A 51 7.11 5.38 25.34
C ILE A 51 8.07 5.00 24.21
N GLN A 52 9.07 4.14 24.49
CA GLN A 52 10.10 3.76 23.54
C GLN A 52 9.56 3.23 22.19
N PRO A 53 8.55 2.32 22.15
CA PRO A 53 7.98 1.85 20.89
C PRO A 53 7.35 2.96 20.05
N TRP A 54 6.67 3.93 20.69
CA TRP A 54 6.02 5.04 20.00
C TRP A 54 7.02 5.99 19.36
N ILE A 55 8.17 6.23 19.99
CA ILE A 55 9.22 7.05 19.38
C ILE A 55 9.81 6.33 18.17
N PHE A 56 10.02 5.00 18.22
CA PHE A 56 10.47 4.26 17.04
C PHE A 56 9.44 4.23 15.90
N LEU A 57 8.14 4.21 16.23
CA LEU A 57 7.06 4.31 15.26
C LEU A 57 6.85 5.74 14.72
N ALA A 58 7.26 6.77 15.47
CA ALA A 58 6.95 8.17 15.13
C ALA A 58 7.35 8.59 13.72
N PRO A 59 8.55 8.26 13.18
CA PRO A 59 8.91 8.62 11.81
C PRO A 59 8.01 7.95 10.77
N ALA A 60 7.69 6.67 10.97
CA ALA A 60 6.80 5.93 10.07
C ALA A 60 5.37 6.50 10.11
N LEU A 61 4.85 6.79 11.31
CA LEU A 61 3.55 7.42 11.49
C LEU A 61 3.50 8.83 10.93
N PHE A 62 4.59 9.60 11.04
CA PHE A 62 4.69 10.92 10.45
C PHE A 62 4.58 10.85 8.91
N PHE A 63 5.36 9.99 8.26
CA PHE A 63 5.29 9.83 6.80
C PHE A 63 3.94 9.27 6.35
N LEU A 64 3.39 8.29 7.06
CA LEU A 64 2.04 7.79 6.79
C LEU A 64 0.98 8.90 6.97
N GLY A 65 1.13 9.73 7.99
CA GLY A 65 0.27 10.88 8.25
C GLY A 65 0.30 11.88 7.10
N VAL A 66 1.50 12.30 6.67
CA VAL A 66 1.67 13.33 5.63
C VAL A 66 1.31 12.81 4.23
N TYR A 67 1.69 11.59 3.88
CA TYR A 67 1.53 11.09 2.51
C TYR A 67 0.24 10.31 2.26
N LEU A 68 -0.41 9.80 3.31
CA LEU A 68 -1.64 9.00 3.17
C LEU A 68 -2.81 9.66 3.89
N VAL A 69 -2.67 9.96 5.17
CA VAL A 69 -3.81 10.47 5.98
C VAL A 69 -4.19 11.89 5.58
N TYR A 70 -3.21 12.77 5.37
CA TYR A 70 -3.46 14.16 4.99
C TYR A 70 -4.18 14.28 3.64
N PRO A 71 -3.76 13.61 2.55
CA PRO A 71 -4.51 13.65 1.29
C PRO A 71 -5.92 13.08 1.39
N VAL A 72 -6.13 12.03 2.20
CA VAL A 72 -7.48 11.48 2.46
C VAL A 72 -8.37 12.51 3.16
N TYR A 73 -7.85 13.15 4.21
CA TYR A 73 -8.56 14.22 4.89
C TYR A 73 -8.87 15.39 3.96
N GLU A 74 -7.91 15.79 3.13
CA GLU A 74 -8.08 16.88 2.17
C GLU A 74 -9.15 16.54 1.13
N THR A 75 -9.15 15.30 0.62
CA THR A 75 -10.17 14.80 -0.32
C THR A 75 -11.55 14.78 0.33
N PHE A 76 -11.64 14.34 1.58
CA PHE A 76 -12.88 14.38 2.36
C PHE A 76 -13.35 15.80 2.62
N LYS A 77 -12.45 16.76 2.87
CA LYS A 77 -12.82 18.18 3.01
C LYS A 77 -13.34 18.73 1.67
N LEU A 78 -12.62 18.49 0.58
CA LEU A 78 -12.94 18.98 -0.76
C LEU A 78 -14.26 18.42 -1.31
N SER A 79 -14.71 17.23 -0.88
CA SER A 79 -16.00 16.69 -1.31
C SER A 79 -17.20 17.55 -0.89
N PHE A 80 -17.04 18.44 0.10
CA PHE A 80 -18.06 19.42 0.51
C PHE A 80 -17.97 20.76 -0.23
N PHE A 81 -17.02 20.93 -1.15
CA PHE A 81 -16.82 22.14 -1.94
C PHE A 81 -17.29 21.95 -3.39
N ASN A 82 -17.46 23.06 -4.11
CA ASN A 82 -17.77 23.02 -5.54
C ASN A 82 -16.62 22.39 -6.35
N PHE A 83 -16.83 22.14 -7.66
CA PHE A 83 -15.81 21.56 -8.55
C PHE A 83 -14.47 22.32 -8.55
N GLY A 84 -14.51 23.65 -8.31
CA GLY A 84 -13.31 24.47 -8.20
C GLY A 84 -12.64 24.45 -6.83
N GLY A 85 -13.26 23.89 -5.79
CA GLY A 85 -12.74 23.86 -4.42
C GLY A 85 -12.82 25.20 -3.67
N PHE A 86 -13.46 26.22 -4.25
CA PHE A 86 -13.46 27.59 -3.69
C PHE A 86 -14.68 27.91 -2.83
N GLU A 87 -15.83 27.28 -3.12
CA GLU A 87 -17.08 27.55 -2.40
C GLU A 87 -17.56 26.30 -1.68
N TYR A 88 -17.92 26.46 -0.41
CA TYR A 88 -18.52 25.38 0.39
C TYR A 88 -19.97 25.15 -0.03
N VAL A 89 -20.27 23.95 -0.55
CA VAL A 89 -21.61 23.55 -1.03
C VAL A 89 -22.30 22.55 -0.10
N GLY A 90 -21.64 22.13 0.98
CA GLY A 90 -22.16 21.17 1.94
C GLY A 90 -22.40 19.80 1.31
N PHE A 91 -23.57 19.20 1.56
CA PHE A 91 -23.91 17.85 1.08
C PHE A 91 -24.47 17.78 -0.35
N LYS A 92 -24.52 18.89 -1.09
CA LYS A 92 -25.12 18.94 -2.44
C LYS A 92 -24.49 17.92 -3.41
N ASN A 93 -23.18 17.75 -3.36
CA ASN A 93 -22.46 16.78 -4.20
C ASN A 93 -22.89 15.33 -3.90
N TYR A 94 -23.19 15.01 -2.64
CA TYR A 94 -23.63 13.68 -2.23
C TYR A 94 -25.05 13.38 -2.70
N PHE A 95 -25.98 14.34 -2.59
CA PHE A 95 -27.33 14.18 -3.13
C PHE A 95 -27.30 14.01 -4.66
N TRP A 96 -26.51 14.84 -5.35
CA TRP A 96 -26.30 14.70 -6.79
C TRP A 96 -25.75 13.32 -7.17
N ALA A 97 -24.73 12.84 -6.46
CA ALA A 97 -24.13 11.53 -6.71
C ALA A 97 -25.13 10.38 -6.43
N TYR A 98 -25.95 10.52 -5.39
CA TYR A 98 -26.98 9.55 -5.06
C TYR A 98 -28.09 9.50 -6.12
N GLU A 99 -28.51 10.63 -6.67
CA GLU A 99 -29.56 10.66 -7.71
C GLU A 99 -29.06 10.26 -9.10
N ASN A 100 -27.75 10.30 -9.34
CA ASN A 100 -27.14 10.00 -10.63
C ASN A 100 -27.11 8.48 -10.91
N PRO A 101 -27.84 7.98 -11.93
CA PRO A 101 -27.88 6.55 -12.25
C PRO A 101 -26.53 5.96 -12.67
N GLU A 102 -25.69 6.72 -13.37
CA GLU A 102 -24.36 6.28 -13.79
C GLU A 102 -23.42 6.12 -12.59
N PHE A 103 -23.49 7.04 -11.62
CA PHE A 103 -22.72 6.93 -10.39
C PHE A 103 -23.15 5.70 -9.57
N GLN A 104 -24.46 5.47 -9.42
CA GLN A 104 -24.97 4.28 -8.75
C GLN A 104 -24.49 2.99 -9.41
N GLN A 105 -24.55 2.91 -10.75
CA GLN A 105 -24.05 1.77 -11.51
C GLN A 105 -22.54 1.58 -11.32
N ALA A 106 -21.76 2.65 -11.37
CA ALA A 106 -20.31 2.59 -11.15
C ALA A 106 -19.98 2.08 -9.73
N VAL A 107 -20.68 2.54 -8.70
CA VAL A 107 -20.51 2.08 -7.32
C VAL A 107 -20.87 0.60 -7.19
N LEU A 108 -22.02 0.18 -7.73
CA LEU A 108 -22.45 -1.22 -7.70
C LEU A 108 -21.45 -2.13 -8.42
N ASN A 109 -20.98 -1.73 -9.60
CA ASN A 109 -19.99 -2.48 -10.35
C ASN A 109 -18.69 -2.61 -9.55
N ASN A 110 -18.20 -1.54 -8.93
CA ASN A 110 -17.00 -1.59 -8.09
C ASN A 110 -17.19 -2.47 -6.85
N LEU A 111 -18.36 -2.43 -6.21
CA LEU A 111 -18.67 -3.31 -5.07
C LEU A 111 -18.73 -4.78 -5.49
N LEU A 112 -19.35 -5.08 -6.64
CA LEU A 112 -19.37 -6.44 -7.19
C LEU A 112 -17.94 -6.91 -7.50
N TRP A 113 -17.13 -6.08 -8.14
CA TRP A 113 -15.72 -6.39 -8.40
C TRP A 113 -14.93 -6.64 -7.10
N LEU A 114 -15.09 -5.78 -6.10
CA LEU A 114 -14.43 -5.88 -4.79
C LEU A 114 -14.83 -7.16 -4.03
N LEU A 115 -16.06 -7.64 -4.20
CA LEU A 115 -16.51 -8.86 -3.53
C LEU A 115 -16.16 -10.11 -4.34
N PHE A 116 -16.62 -10.20 -5.58
CA PHE A 116 -16.56 -11.43 -6.35
C PHE A 116 -15.14 -11.78 -6.77
N VAL A 117 -14.33 -10.80 -7.20
CA VAL A 117 -13.00 -11.10 -7.74
C VAL A 117 -12.05 -11.62 -6.67
N PRO A 118 -11.87 -10.97 -5.50
CA PRO A 118 -11.02 -11.51 -4.45
C PRO A 118 -11.48 -12.87 -3.93
N ILE A 119 -12.80 -13.08 -3.77
CA ILE A 119 -13.35 -14.38 -3.35
C ILE A 119 -12.97 -15.47 -4.35
N MET A 120 -13.21 -15.23 -5.65
CA MET A 120 -12.87 -16.19 -6.70
C MET A 120 -11.35 -16.41 -6.79
N CYS A 121 -10.54 -15.35 -6.67
CA CYS A 121 -9.08 -15.46 -6.65
C CYS A 121 -8.59 -16.30 -5.47
N VAL A 122 -9.17 -16.14 -4.27
CA VAL A 122 -8.80 -16.93 -3.09
C VAL A 122 -9.22 -18.39 -3.27
N ILE A 123 -10.44 -18.66 -3.71
CA ILE A 123 -10.93 -20.03 -3.94
C ILE A 123 -10.05 -20.74 -4.97
N LEU A 124 -9.86 -20.13 -6.15
CA LEU A 124 -9.05 -20.71 -7.22
C LEU A 124 -7.59 -20.83 -6.78
N GLY A 125 -7.03 -19.81 -6.14
CA GLY A 125 -5.65 -19.83 -5.63
C GLY A 125 -5.41 -20.95 -4.62
N LEU A 126 -6.35 -21.20 -3.69
CA LEU A 126 -6.25 -22.29 -2.73
C LEU A 126 -6.38 -23.67 -3.40
N ILE A 127 -7.30 -23.83 -4.36
CA ILE A 127 -7.44 -25.07 -5.14
C ILE A 127 -6.12 -25.35 -5.87
N THR A 128 -5.60 -24.36 -6.59
CA THR A 128 -4.34 -24.48 -7.33
C THR A 128 -3.17 -24.76 -6.41
N ALA A 129 -3.07 -24.10 -5.25
CA ALA A 129 -2.01 -24.36 -4.27
C ALA A 129 -2.07 -25.80 -3.75
N ARG A 130 -3.26 -26.29 -3.40
CA ARG A 130 -3.43 -27.67 -2.91
C ARG A 130 -3.08 -28.71 -3.95
N LEU A 131 -3.43 -28.47 -5.22
CA LEU A 131 -3.04 -29.35 -6.33
C LEU A 131 -1.53 -29.33 -6.55
N ALA A 132 -0.92 -28.13 -6.56
CA ALA A 132 0.50 -27.93 -6.79
C ALA A 132 1.41 -28.61 -5.74
N ASP A 133 0.95 -28.73 -4.49
CA ASP A 133 1.72 -29.37 -3.41
C ASP A 133 1.95 -30.87 -3.59
N ASN A 134 1.11 -31.55 -4.39
CA ASN A 134 1.26 -32.99 -4.63
C ASN A 134 2.12 -33.31 -5.87
N LEU A 135 2.61 -32.31 -6.62
CA LEU A 135 3.43 -32.53 -7.81
C LEU A 135 4.91 -32.70 -7.49
N ARG A 136 5.55 -33.69 -8.13
CA ARG A 136 7.00 -33.90 -8.10
C ARG A 136 7.78 -32.70 -8.66
N TRP A 137 7.17 -31.90 -9.53
CA TRP A 137 7.72 -30.64 -10.08
C TRP A 137 7.02 -29.40 -9.53
N GLY A 138 6.49 -29.46 -8.31
CA GLY A 138 5.70 -28.39 -7.69
C GLY A 138 6.39 -27.02 -7.71
N THR A 139 7.72 -26.96 -7.62
CA THR A 139 8.49 -25.71 -7.71
C THR A 139 8.30 -25.00 -9.06
N ILE A 140 8.35 -25.73 -10.18
CA ILE A 140 8.19 -25.14 -11.52
C ILE A 140 6.74 -24.68 -11.71
N ALA A 141 5.77 -25.51 -11.30
CA ALA A 141 4.36 -25.19 -11.37
C ALA A 141 4.04 -23.90 -10.60
N LYS A 142 4.52 -23.76 -9.36
CA LYS A 142 4.35 -22.55 -8.54
C LYS A 142 4.95 -21.33 -9.23
N SER A 143 6.17 -21.43 -9.76
CA SER A 143 6.80 -20.31 -10.48
C SER A 143 6.00 -19.85 -11.70
N LEU A 144 5.43 -20.76 -12.50
CA LEU A 144 4.59 -20.41 -13.65
C LEU A 144 3.30 -19.71 -13.22
N ILE A 145 2.65 -20.19 -12.16
CA ILE A 145 1.41 -19.61 -11.63
C ILE A 145 1.65 -18.19 -11.08
N PHE A 146 2.82 -17.95 -10.48
CA PHE A 146 3.18 -16.65 -9.92
C PHE A 146 3.85 -15.70 -10.92
N MET A 147 4.30 -16.19 -12.08
CA MET A 147 4.95 -15.40 -13.12
C MET A 147 4.16 -14.14 -13.54
N PRO A 148 2.82 -14.16 -13.68
CA PRO A 148 2.07 -12.97 -14.09
C PRO A 148 2.20 -11.79 -13.12
N MET A 149 2.53 -12.02 -11.84
CA MET A 149 2.76 -10.94 -10.87
C MET A 149 3.97 -10.08 -11.22
N ALA A 150 4.86 -10.54 -12.09
CA ALA A 150 6.01 -9.77 -12.58
C ALA A 150 5.63 -8.77 -13.69
N ILE A 151 4.45 -8.90 -14.31
CA ILE A 151 4.00 -8.02 -15.39
C ILE A 151 3.33 -6.79 -14.79
N SER A 152 3.59 -5.60 -15.35
CA SER A 152 2.91 -4.38 -14.89
C SER A 152 1.42 -4.41 -15.23
N PHE A 153 0.60 -3.73 -14.42
CA PHE A 153 -0.84 -3.61 -14.70
C PHE A 153 -1.14 -2.95 -16.05
N VAL A 154 -0.27 -2.03 -16.52
CA VAL A 154 -0.40 -1.40 -17.84
C VAL A 154 -0.11 -2.42 -18.95
N GLY A 155 0.90 -3.27 -18.80
CA GLY A 155 1.17 -4.34 -19.76
C GLY A 155 0.04 -5.37 -19.79
N ALA A 156 -0.43 -5.78 -18.61
CA ALA A 156 -1.55 -6.71 -18.48
C ALA A 156 -2.83 -6.16 -19.14
N SER A 157 -3.14 -4.86 -18.97
CA SER A 157 -4.33 -4.27 -19.58
C SER A 157 -4.28 -4.27 -21.11
N VAL A 158 -3.10 -4.05 -21.70
CA VAL A 158 -2.92 -4.11 -23.16
C VAL A 158 -3.02 -5.55 -23.67
N ILE A 159 -2.43 -6.52 -22.98
CA ILE A 159 -2.53 -7.95 -23.34
C ILE A 159 -4.00 -8.35 -23.37
N TRP A 160 -4.74 -8.10 -22.29
CA TRP A 160 -6.15 -8.46 -22.21
C TRP A 160 -7.01 -7.67 -23.20
N LYS A 161 -6.67 -6.40 -23.47
CA LYS A 161 -7.34 -5.63 -24.52
C LYS A 161 -7.23 -6.35 -25.86
N PHE A 162 -6.03 -6.81 -26.25
CA PHE A 162 -5.86 -7.54 -27.52
C PHE A 162 -6.55 -8.90 -27.53
N VAL A 163 -6.55 -9.62 -26.39
CA VAL A 163 -7.28 -10.90 -26.26
C VAL A 163 -8.78 -10.73 -26.49
N TYR A 164 -9.35 -9.60 -26.04
CA TYR A 164 -10.78 -9.30 -26.19
C TYR A 164 -11.12 -8.36 -27.37
N ASP A 165 -10.12 -7.91 -28.14
CA ASP A 165 -10.32 -7.03 -29.30
C ASP A 165 -10.86 -7.87 -30.47
N TYR A 166 -12.18 -7.88 -30.62
CA TYR A 166 -12.81 -8.50 -31.78
C TYR A 166 -12.69 -7.58 -32.99
N ARG A 167 -11.99 -8.05 -34.03
CA ARG A 167 -11.91 -7.35 -35.31
C ARG A 167 -12.84 -8.00 -36.34
N GLY A 168 -13.39 -7.17 -37.23
CA GLY A 168 -14.35 -7.63 -38.24
C GLY A 168 -13.75 -8.62 -39.24
N PRO A 169 -14.58 -9.31 -40.06
CA PRO A 169 -14.14 -10.38 -40.96
C PRO A 169 -13.10 -9.95 -42.00
N GLU A 170 -13.09 -8.66 -42.34
CA GLU A 170 -12.23 -8.04 -43.36
C GLU A 170 -10.86 -7.59 -42.82
N SER A 171 -10.63 -7.71 -41.51
CA SER A 171 -9.41 -7.24 -40.85
C SER A 171 -8.60 -8.38 -40.25
N GLU A 172 -7.27 -8.35 -40.42
CA GLU A 172 -6.39 -9.34 -39.81
C GLU A 172 -6.48 -9.30 -38.28
N GLN A 173 -6.81 -10.45 -37.71
CA GLN A 173 -6.89 -10.64 -36.28
C GLN A 173 -5.48 -10.72 -35.70
N ILE A 174 -5.25 -9.97 -34.63
CA ILE A 174 -4.02 -10.05 -33.84
C ILE A 174 -4.22 -11.06 -32.70
N GLY A 175 -3.24 -11.95 -32.49
CA GLY A 175 -3.27 -12.94 -31.40
C GLY A 175 -3.94 -14.27 -31.74
N THR A 176 -3.54 -14.90 -32.86
CA THR A 176 -3.73 -16.35 -33.09
C THR A 176 -2.81 -17.19 -32.25
#